data_AF-A0A0F9AY10-F1
#
_entry.id   AF-A0A0F9AY10-F1
#
_cell.length_a   1.000
_cell.length_b   1.000
_cell.length_c   1.000
_cell.angle_alpha   90.00
_cell.angle_beta   90.00
_cell.angle_gamma   90.00
#
_symmetry.space_group_name_H-M   'P 1'
#
loop_
_entity.id
_entity.type
_entity.pdbx_description
1 polymer ?
#
loop_
_entity_poly.entity_id
_entity_poly.type
_entity_poly.pdbx_seq_one_letter_code
_entity_poly.pdbx_strand_id
1 'polypeptide(L)'
;MENKNIKLVDGRVTKLCNIKAKPIPRNKTWFPDLDELYGRSDMPQGDELEFNNLGMPRGKISLWAGESGVGKSRLCIEVAKQFSIGYRNGTVLYIQTESPLEDFASWAKDTSKYNNIYCSGVETQKDIIDVIYNIKPKLIFIDSVNEVVDFIGNAKSSSRLIKGDDTVGGLKQAVYDVGAHLILLGQLNGDGKTIKGGTSLPHLVDIALSITWLDKPKGYFKVEVGVKHRYGSRKHVAYFQHTNDGVIACHKPIDYMAGEFVTLKEGDSEYIVLADDPKKDGFNAAEILPGTDQTFPKFFLDAPLGSDVPTQLPQ
;
A
#
# COMPACT_ATOMS: atom_id res chain seq x y z
N MET A 1 -10.57 -28.66 42.32
CA MET A 1 -11.65 -28.87 41.34
C MET A 1 -11.01 -29.23 40.01
N GLU A 2 -11.33 -30.38 39.45
CA GLU A 2 -10.78 -30.82 38.16
C GLU A 2 -11.45 -30.05 37.01
N ASN A 3 -10.67 -29.51 36.08
CA ASN A 3 -11.23 -28.88 34.89
C ASN A 3 -11.29 -29.90 33.75
N LYS A 4 -12.50 -30.10 33.22
CA LYS A 4 -12.88 -31.24 32.37
C LYS A 4 -12.13 -31.26 31.03
N ASN A 5 -12.02 -32.46 30.43
CA ASN A 5 -11.48 -32.71 29.10
C ASN A 5 -11.97 -31.69 28.05
N ILE A 6 -11.06 -30.86 27.54
CA ILE A 6 -11.36 -29.89 26.48
C ILE A 6 -10.80 -30.42 25.15
N LYS A 7 -11.68 -30.67 24.17
CA LYS A 7 -11.30 -31.07 22.81
C LYS A 7 -10.87 -29.86 21.97
N LEU A 8 -9.94 -30.07 21.05
CA LEU A 8 -9.14 -29.06 20.34
C LEU A 8 -9.31 -29.16 18.83
N VAL A 9 -8.93 -28.08 18.13
CA VAL A 9 -8.51 -28.07 16.73
C VAL A 9 -7.26 -28.96 16.57
N ASP A 10 -7.49 -30.29 16.48
CA ASP A 10 -6.58 -31.47 16.51
C ASP A 10 -6.68 -32.43 17.72
N GLY A 11 -7.18 -32.05 18.92
CA GLY A 11 -6.88 -32.81 20.16
C GLY A 11 -7.76 -32.59 21.40
N ARG A 12 -7.33 -32.37 22.67
CA ARG A 12 -6.05 -31.97 23.34
C ARG A 12 -5.75 -30.45 23.56
N VAL A 13 -6.70 -29.60 23.99
CA VAL A 13 -6.49 -28.11 24.09
C VAL A 13 -5.18 -27.66 24.74
N THR A 14 -4.52 -26.71 24.06
CA THR A 14 -3.21 -26.15 24.40
C THR A 14 -3.34 -24.78 25.06
N LYS A 15 -2.62 -24.55 26.18
CA LYS A 15 -2.52 -23.21 26.81
C LYS A 15 -1.81 -22.24 25.86
N LEU A 16 -2.22 -20.96 25.83
CA LEU A 16 -1.63 -19.95 24.95
C LEU A 16 -0.10 -19.84 25.08
N CYS A 17 0.44 -19.91 26.30
CA CYS A 17 1.89 -19.91 26.57
C CYS A 17 2.67 -21.10 25.97
N ASN A 18 1.99 -22.16 25.56
CA ASN A 18 2.60 -23.32 24.90
C ASN A 18 2.51 -23.24 23.36
N ILE A 19 1.82 -22.24 22.81
CA ILE A 19 1.69 -22.04 21.36
C ILE A 19 2.89 -21.21 20.89
N LYS A 20 3.85 -21.87 20.24
CA LYS A 20 4.98 -21.16 19.61
C LYS A 20 4.49 -20.33 18.43
N ALA A 21 4.73 -19.01 18.48
CA ALA A 21 4.57 -18.15 17.32
C ALA A 21 5.46 -18.62 16.16
N LYS A 22 4.99 -18.48 14.93
CA LYS A 22 5.79 -18.70 13.72
C LYS A 22 6.04 -17.33 13.06
N PRO A 23 7.26 -17.01 12.61
CA PRO A 23 7.48 -15.85 11.76
C PRO A 23 6.64 -15.98 10.49
N ILE A 24 6.21 -14.85 9.92
CA ILE A 24 5.53 -14.80 8.63
C ILE A 24 6.51 -14.14 7.66
N PRO A 25 7.13 -14.89 6.73
CA PRO A 25 8.03 -14.31 5.73
C PRO A 25 7.27 -13.32 4.86
N ARG A 26 7.94 -12.23 4.46
CA ARG A 26 7.34 -11.15 3.67
C ARG A 26 7.96 -11.06 2.28
N ASN A 27 7.22 -10.47 1.36
CA ASN A 27 7.73 -9.99 0.08
C ASN A 27 7.65 -8.46 0.07
N LYS A 28 8.73 -7.78 -0.30
CA LYS A 28 8.66 -6.33 -0.52
C LYS A 28 7.75 -5.99 -1.72
N THR A 29 7.24 -4.77 -1.71
CA THR A 29 6.61 -4.07 -2.84
C THR A 29 7.62 -3.20 -3.58
N TRP A 30 8.81 -3.02 -2.99
CA TRP A 30 9.88 -2.12 -3.45
C TRP A 30 9.54 -0.62 -3.39
N PHE A 31 8.42 -0.26 -2.76
CA PHE A 31 8.09 1.09 -2.35
C PHE A 31 8.21 1.19 -0.81
N PRO A 32 9.22 1.90 -0.26
CA PRO A 32 9.51 1.86 1.18
C PRO A 32 8.32 2.19 2.10
N ASP A 33 7.53 3.22 1.78
CA ASP A 33 6.37 3.59 2.58
C ASP A 33 5.23 2.56 2.51
N LEU A 34 5.08 1.88 1.38
CA LEU A 34 4.09 0.80 1.23
C LEU A 34 4.55 -0.47 1.96
N ASP A 35 5.87 -0.72 1.99
CA ASP A 35 6.47 -1.82 2.76
C ASP A 35 6.38 -1.61 4.28
N GLU A 36 6.56 -0.37 4.76
CA GLU A 36 6.33 0.00 6.16
C GLU A 36 4.84 0.01 6.53
N LEU A 37 3.95 0.37 5.59
CA LEU A 37 2.50 0.25 5.74
C LEU A 37 2.04 -1.21 5.89
N TYR A 38 2.62 -2.14 5.11
CA TYR A 38 2.41 -3.59 5.32
C TYR A 38 3.08 -4.11 6.61
N GLY A 39 4.05 -3.38 7.16
CA GLY A 39 4.66 -3.62 8.46
C GLY A 39 5.75 -4.68 8.51
N ARG A 40 6.28 -4.89 9.73
CA ARG A 40 7.44 -5.75 10.02
C ARG A 40 7.03 -7.13 10.58
N SER A 41 7.86 -8.15 10.39
CA SER A 41 7.70 -9.44 11.08
C SER A 41 8.04 -9.28 12.56
N ASP A 42 7.13 -9.66 13.46
CA ASP A 42 7.30 -9.51 14.92
C ASP A 42 8.36 -10.47 15.54
N MET A 43 8.99 -11.29 14.70
CA MET A 43 9.95 -12.33 15.05
C MET A 43 11.18 -12.22 14.13
N PRO A 44 12.40 -11.95 14.68
CA PRO A 44 13.63 -11.99 13.90
C PRO A 44 13.90 -13.40 13.34
N GLN A 45 14.17 -13.49 12.04
CA GLN A 45 14.44 -14.76 11.34
C GLN A 45 15.95 -15.14 11.39
N GLY A 46 16.54 -15.05 12.59
CA GLY A 46 17.99 -15.26 12.78
C GLY A 46 18.83 -14.24 12.02
N ASP A 47 19.97 -14.68 11.49
CA ASP A 47 20.88 -13.86 10.67
C ASP A 47 20.37 -13.63 9.23
N GLU A 48 19.14 -14.05 8.89
CA GLU A 48 18.51 -13.60 7.63
C GLU A 48 18.19 -12.09 7.72
N LEU A 49 19.08 -11.33 7.08
CA LEU A 49 19.01 -9.90 6.75
C LEU A 49 17.60 -9.29 6.84
N GLU A 50 17.51 -8.12 7.48
CA GLU A 50 16.28 -7.33 7.70
C GLU A 50 15.38 -7.18 6.45
N PHE A 51 15.98 -7.26 5.26
CA PHE A 51 15.33 -7.35 3.96
C PHE A 51 14.11 -8.29 3.90
N ASN A 52 14.12 -9.45 4.55
CA ASN A 52 13.01 -10.42 4.50
C ASN A 52 11.90 -10.15 5.54
N ASN A 53 12.09 -9.16 6.42
CA ASN A 53 11.22 -8.90 7.58
C ASN A 53 10.26 -7.71 7.38
N LEU A 54 10.19 -7.10 6.18
CA LEU A 54 9.32 -5.95 5.85
C LEU A 54 8.47 -6.24 4.60
N GLY A 55 7.29 -5.62 4.47
CA GLY A 55 6.42 -5.75 3.29
C GLY A 55 5.32 -6.81 3.39
N MET A 56 4.75 -7.20 2.26
CA MET A 56 3.57 -8.07 2.14
C MET A 56 3.74 -9.45 2.80
N PRO A 57 2.92 -9.84 3.79
CA PRO A 57 3.02 -11.15 4.44
C PRO A 57 2.58 -12.31 3.53
N ARG A 58 3.39 -13.36 3.41
CA ARG A 58 3.09 -14.54 2.58
C ARG A 58 1.94 -15.38 3.15
N GLY A 59 1.19 -16.00 2.24
CA GLY A 59 0.00 -16.80 2.53
C GLY A 59 -1.15 -15.97 3.11
N LYS A 60 -1.29 -14.70 2.67
CA LYS A 60 -2.31 -13.73 3.10
C LYS A 60 -2.91 -12.98 1.92
N ILE A 61 -4.10 -12.43 2.17
CA ILE A 61 -4.83 -11.59 1.22
C ILE A 61 -4.94 -10.16 1.77
N SER A 62 -4.63 -9.17 0.95
CA SER A 62 -5.01 -7.77 1.16
C SER A 62 -6.08 -7.31 0.17
N LEU A 63 -6.88 -6.31 0.58
CA LEU A 63 -7.80 -5.57 -0.27
C LEU A 63 -7.26 -4.14 -0.46
N TRP A 64 -7.17 -3.69 -1.70
CA TRP A 64 -6.86 -2.31 -2.06
C TRP A 64 -8.16 -1.66 -2.56
N ALA A 65 -8.90 -1.08 -1.63
CA ALA A 65 -10.15 -0.41 -1.91
C ALA A 65 -9.88 1.07 -2.25
N GLY A 66 -10.40 1.56 -3.36
CA GLY A 66 -10.20 2.96 -3.74
C GLY A 66 -11.22 3.49 -4.75
N GLU A 67 -11.28 4.81 -4.87
CA GLU A 67 -12.19 5.52 -5.78
C GLU A 67 -12.03 5.08 -7.26
N SER A 68 -12.97 5.50 -8.10
CA SER A 68 -12.82 5.35 -9.55
C SER A 68 -11.68 6.22 -10.07
N GLY A 69 -10.85 5.67 -10.95
CA GLY A 69 -9.71 6.38 -11.56
C GLY A 69 -8.55 6.78 -10.63
N VAL A 70 -8.59 6.48 -9.33
CA VAL A 70 -7.57 6.91 -8.34
C VAL A 70 -6.15 6.39 -8.60
N GLY A 71 -6.00 5.43 -9.50
CA GLY A 71 -4.70 4.87 -9.90
C GLY A 71 -4.41 3.46 -9.39
N LYS A 72 -5.40 2.75 -8.82
CA LYS A 72 -5.24 1.37 -8.30
C LYS A 72 -4.44 0.47 -9.24
N SER A 73 -4.95 0.24 -10.46
CA SER A 73 -4.34 -0.66 -11.44
C SER A 73 -2.96 -0.18 -11.91
N ARG A 74 -2.73 1.14 -12.04
CA ARG A 74 -1.41 1.71 -12.33
C ARG A 74 -0.41 1.46 -11.20
N LEU A 75 -0.81 1.64 -9.94
CA LEU A 75 0.05 1.31 -8.79
C LEU A 75 0.37 -0.19 -8.76
N CYS A 76 -0.62 -1.05 -9.03
CA CYS A 76 -0.41 -2.49 -9.11
C CYS A 76 0.55 -2.90 -10.25
N ILE A 77 0.46 -2.25 -11.42
CA ILE A 77 1.44 -2.39 -12.51
C ILE A 77 2.84 -2.00 -12.04
N GLU A 78 3.02 -0.83 -11.42
CA GLU A 78 4.35 -0.40 -10.97
C GLU A 78 4.92 -1.30 -9.86
N VAL A 79 4.08 -1.76 -8.94
CA VAL A 79 4.49 -2.77 -7.94
C VAL A 79 4.86 -4.10 -8.61
N ALA A 80 4.13 -4.54 -9.65
CA ALA A 80 4.49 -5.73 -10.42
C ALA A 80 5.86 -5.58 -11.12
N LYS A 81 6.14 -4.42 -11.72
CA LYS A 81 7.43 -4.09 -12.35
C LYS A 81 8.58 -4.09 -11.34
N GLN A 82 8.42 -3.41 -10.21
CA GLN A 82 9.46 -3.30 -9.18
C GLN A 82 9.71 -4.65 -8.49
N PHE A 83 8.65 -5.42 -8.23
CA PHE A 83 8.74 -6.80 -7.75
C PHE A 83 9.46 -7.71 -8.74
N SER A 84 9.14 -7.59 -10.04
CA SER A 84 9.79 -8.36 -11.12
C SER A 84 11.30 -8.14 -11.17
N ILE A 85 11.75 -6.88 -11.04
CA ILE A 85 13.18 -6.52 -10.97
C ILE A 85 13.82 -7.01 -9.66
N GLY A 86 13.16 -6.74 -8.54
CA GLY A 86 13.69 -7.01 -7.20
C GLY A 86 13.77 -8.49 -6.84
N TYR A 87 12.89 -9.32 -7.41
CA TYR A 87 12.76 -10.74 -7.11
C TYR A 87 13.18 -11.60 -8.32
N ARG A 88 14.49 -11.85 -8.48
CA ARG A 88 15.08 -12.59 -9.62
C ARG A 88 14.37 -13.89 -10.03
N ASN A 89 13.83 -14.62 -9.05
CA ASN A 89 13.07 -15.87 -9.26
C ASN A 89 11.60 -15.76 -8.77
N GLY A 90 11.10 -14.54 -8.55
CA GLY A 90 9.71 -14.29 -8.14
C GLY A 90 8.86 -13.99 -9.37
N THR A 91 7.80 -14.77 -9.59
CA THR A 91 6.82 -14.54 -10.64
C THR A 91 5.61 -13.77 -10.11
N VAL A 92 5.06 -12.89 -10.94
CA VAL A 92 3.85 -12.11 -10.66
C VAL A 92 2.71 -12.63 -11.53
N LEU A 93 1.51 -12.75 -10.97
CA LEU A 93 0.29 -13.09 -11.71
C LEU A 93 -0.72 -11.95 -11.58
N TYR A 94 -1.14 -11.36 -12.70
CA TYR A 94 -2.18 -10.35 -12.76
C TYR A 94 -3.43 -10.97 -13.42
N ILE A 95 -4.49 -11.15 -12.63
CA ILE A 95 -5.82 -11.48 -13.16
C ILE A 95 -6.54 -10.16 -13.44
N GLN A 96 -6.98 -9.96 -14.67
CA GLN A 96 -7.67 -8.75 -15.11
C GLN A 96 -9.03 -9.14 -15.70
N THR A 97 -10.10 -8.59 -15.11
CA THR A 97 -11.51 -8.87 -15.45
C THR A 97 -12.32 -7.59 -15.69
N GLU A 98 -11.78 -6.41 -15.37
CA GLU A 98 -12.47 -5.11 -15.56
C GLU A 98 -12.17 -4.48 -16.95
N SER A 99 -11.20 -5.01 -17.71
CA SER A 99 -10.84 -4.51 -19.06
C SER A 99 -10.13 -5.58 -19.92
N PRO A 100 -10.13 -5.45 -21.27
CA PRO A 100 -9.33 -6.30 -22.15
C PRO A 100 -7.84 -6.30 -21.80
N LEU A 101 -7.16 -7.41 -22.07
CA LEU A 101 -5.73 -7.57 -21.75
C LEU A 101 -4.84 -6.65 -22.61
N GLU A 102 -5.29 -6.33 -23.82
CA GLU A 102 -4.68 -5.40 -24.76
C GLU A 102 -4.70 -3.97 -24.22
N ASP A 103 -5.85 -3.51 -23.73
CA ASP A 103 -6.02 -2.20 -23.10
C ASP A 103 -5.20 -2.11 -21.81
N PHE A 104 -5.26 -3.14 -20.96
CA PHE A 104 -4.46 -3.23 -19.74
C PHE A 104 -2.94 -3.20 -20.03
N ALA A 105 -2.47 -3.91 -21.06
CA ALA A 105 -1.08 -3.89 -21.48
C ALA A 105 -0.64 -2.50 -21.97
N SER A 106 -1.54 -1.74 -22.61
CA SER A 106 -1.24 -0.36 -23.04
C SER A 106 -0.91 0.57 -21.86
N TRP A 107 -1.54 0.37 -20.70
CA TRP A 107 -1.28 1.15 -19.49
C TRP A 107 0.11 0.89 -18.90
N ALA A 108 0.69 -0.28 -19.21
CA ALA A 108 1.91 -0.74 -18.57
C ALA A 108 3.22 -0.27 -19.21
N LYS A 109 3.18 0.35 -20.41
CA LYS A 109 4.29 1.08 -21.08
C LYS A 109 5.68 0.39 -21.02
N ASP A 110 6.04 -0.26 -22.14
CA ASP A 110 7.23 -1.12 -22.27
C ASP A 110 7.30 -2.22 -21.20
N THR A 111 6.53 -3.27 -21.44
CA THR A 111 6.55 -4.51 -20.64
C THR A 111 7.62 -5.51 -21.07
N SER A 112 8.37 -5.25 -22.15
CA SER A 112 9.19 -6.24 -22.88
C SER A 112 10.27 -6.91 -22.02
N LYS A 113 10.76 -6.21 -21.00
CA LYS A 113 11.81 -6.63 -20.06
C LYS A 113 11.34 -7.44 -18.85
N TYR A 114 10.03 -7.57 -18.61
CA TYR A 114 9.48 -8.21 -17.41
C TYR A 114 8.94 -9.62 -17.68
N ASN A 115 9.82 -10.54 -18.10
CA ASN A 115 9.47 -11.90 -18.53
C ASN A 115 8.87 -12.84 -17.45
N ASN A 116 8.80 -12.38 -16.20
CA ASN A 116 8.24 -13.06 -15.03
C ASN A 116 6.88 -12.48 -14.57
N ILE A 117 6.29 -11.54 -15.32
CA ILE A 117 4.92 -11.05 -15.09
C ILE A 117 3.98 -11.77 -16.07
N TYR A 118 3.02 -12.51 -15.52
CA TYR A 118 1.98 -13.22 -16.27
C TYR A 118 0.64 -12.49 -16.12
N CYS A 119 -0.09 -12.32 -17.22
CA CYS A 119 -1.44 -11.77 -17.22
C CYS A 119 -2.46 -12.85 -17.64
N SER A 120 -3.67 -12.81 -17.08
CA SER A 120 -4.76 -13.72 -17.48
C SER A 120 -6.14 -13.08 -17.31
N GLY A 121 -7.05 -13.39 -18.23
CA GLY A 121 -8.45 -12.95 -18.21
C GLY A 121 -9.41 -14.02 -17.71
N VAL A 122 -8.99 -14.89 -16.77
CA VAL A 122 -9.86 -15.92 -16.20
C VAL A 122 -10.75 -15.35 -15.10
N GLU A 123 -12.07 -15.46 -15.28
CA GLU A 123 -13.07 -14.86 -14.39
C GLU A 123 -13.49 -15.78 -13.23
N THR A 124 -13.48 -17.10 -13.43
CA THR A 124 -14.00 -18.04 -12.43
C THR A 124 -12.98 -18.32 -11.33
N GLN A 125 -13.45 -18.42 -10.08
CA GLN A 125 -12.63 -18.77 -8.92
C GLN A 125 -11.82 -20.06 -9.14
N LYS A 126 -12.39 -21.05 -9.84
CA LYS A 126 -11.72 -22.32 -10.12
C LYS A 126 -10.51 -22.09 -11.03
N ASP A 127 -10.72 -21.40 -12.14
CA ASP A 127 -9.69 -21.22 -13.16
C ASP A 127 -8.58 -20.27 -12.66
N ILE A 128 -8.94 -19.27 -11.83
CA ILE A 128 -7.97 -18.47 -11.07
C ILE A 128 -7.09 -19.35 -10.17
N ILE A 129 -7.70 -20.30 -9.42
CA ILE A 129 -6.96 -21.23 -8.54
C ILE A 129 -6.06 -22.18 -9.35
N ASP A 130 -6.56 -22.73 -10.46
CA ASP A 130 -5.79 -23.62 -11.33
C ASP A 130 -4.58 -22.89 -11.96
N VAL A 131 -4.75 -21.63 -12.37
CA VAL A 131 -3.66 -20.77 -12.87
C VAL A 131 -2.65 -20.41 -11.77
N ILE A 132 -3.10 -20.15 -10.53
CA ILE A 132 -2.23 -19.95 -9.36
C ILE A 132 -1.36 -21.18 -9.10
N TYR A 133 -1.93 -22.40 -9.11
CA TYR A 133 -1.19 -23.64 -8.89
C TYR A 133 -0.23 -24.00 -10.03
N ASN A 134 -0.54 -23.59 -11.26
CA ASN A 134 0.34 -23.78 -12.41
C ASN A 134 1.57 -22.84 -12.35
N ILE A 135 1.34 -21.53 -12.19
CA ILE A 135 2.38 -20.48 -12.25
C ILE A 135 3.17 -20.37 -10.93
N LYS A 136 2.57 -20.75 -9.79
CA LYS A 136 3.13 -20.69 -8.43
C LYS A 136 3.72 -19.30 -8.07
N PRO A 137 2.98 -18.21 -8.35
CA PRO A 137 3.46 -16.85 -8.20
C PRO A 137 3.86 -16.49 -6.76
N LYS A 138 4.61 -15.41 -6.60
CA LYS A 138 4.93 -14.80 -5.29
C LYS A 138 4.11 -13.54 -5.01
N LEU A 139 3.57 -12.91 -6.04
CA LEU A 139 2.59 -11.84 -5.95
C LEU A 139 1.45 -12.09 -6.93
N ILE A 140 0.21 -11.93 -6.48
CA ILE A 140 -1.00 -12.06 -7.29
C ILE A 140 -1.80 -10.77 -7.17
N PHE A 141 -2.34 -10.28 -8.28
CA PHE A 141 -3.36 -9.23 -8.34
C PHE A 141 -4.65 -9.81 -8.93
N ILE A 142 -5.81 -9.36 -8.45
CA ILE A 142 -7.12 -9.59 -9.08
C ILE A 142 -7.81 -8.23 -9.21
N ASP A 143 -7.98 -7.78 -10.47
CA ASP A 143 -8.47 -6.46 -10.85
C ASP A 143 -9.72 -6.61 -11.75
N SER A 144 -10.95 -6.49 -11.25
CA SER A 144 -11.32 -6.23 -9.85
C SER A 144 -12.14 -7.36 -9.23
N VAL A 145 -12.09 -7.41 -7.90
CA VAL A 145 -12.76 -8.43 -7.08
C VAL A 145 -14.29 -8.45 -7.26
N ASN A 146 -14.85 -7.36 -7.78
CA ASN A 146 -16.28 -7.20 -8.01
C ASN A 146 -16.80 -8.26 -8.99
N GLU A 147 -16.22 -8.39 -10.18
CA GLU A 147 -16.64 -9.40 -11.16
C GLU A 147 -16.51 -10.84 -10.63
N VAL A 148 -15.42 -11.14 -9.92
CA VAL A 148 -15.23 -12.47 -9.29
C VAL A 148 -16.28 -12.75 -8.20
N VAL A 149 -16.68 -11.74 -7.43
CA VAL A 149 -17.74 -11.88 -6.41
C VAL A 149 -19.13 -11.99 -7.05
N ASP A 150 -19.41 -11.18 -8.08
CA ASP A 150 -20.72 -11.09 -8.73
C ASP A 150 -20.97 -12.26 -9.69
N PHE A 151 -19.95 -12.83 -10.34
CA PHE A 151 -20.02 -14.11 -11.04
C PHE A 151 -20.49 -15.24 -10.10
N ILE A 152 -19.89 -15.33 -8.91
CA ILE A 152 -20.28 -16.31 -7.89
C ILE A 152 -21.61 -15.91 -7.21
N GLY A 153 -21.98 -14.62 -7.24
CA GLY A 153 -23.30 -14.12 -6.86
C GLY A 153 -24.40 -14.66 -7.77
N ASN A 154 -24.24 -14.47 -9.08
CA ASN A 154 -25.17 -14.89 -10.11
C ASN A 154 -25.29 -16.42 -10.19
N ALA A 155 -24.19 -17.15 -9.98
CA ALA A 155 -24.20 -18.61 -9.87
C ALA A 155 -25.12 -19.16 -8.75
N LYS A 156 -25.49 -18.36 -7.74
CA LYS A 156 -26.37 -18.79 -6.63
C LYS A 156 -27.85 -18.83 -7.01
N SER A 157 -28.22 -18.46 -8.25
CA SER A 157 -29.58 -18.64 -8.77
C SER A 157 -30.01 -20.13 -8.76
N SER A 158 -29.06 -21.07 -8.87
CA SER A 158 -29.29 -22.51 -8.78
C SER A 158 -29.07 -23.11 -7.37
N SER A 159 -29.95 -22.70 -6.45
CA SER A 159 -30.42 -23.52 -5.31
C SER A 159 -29.38 -24.22 -4.38
N ARG A 160 -28.29 -23.54 -4.01
CA ARG A 160 -27.64 -23.80 -2.70
C ARG A 160 -26.97 -22.58 -2.06
N LEU A 161 -27.15 -22.45 -0.75
CA LEU A 161 -26.64 -21.34 0.08
C LEU A 161 -25.13 -21.43 0.34
N ILE A 162 -24.32 -21.13 -0.68
CA ILE A 162 -22.88 -20.88 -0.51
C ILE A 162 -22.71 -19.47 0.08
N LYS A 163 -22.49 -19.42 1.40
CA LYS A 163 -22.20 -18.19 2.16
C LYS A 163 -20.81 -17.66 1.77
N GLY A 164 -20.54 -16.39 2.05
CA GLY A 164 -19.35 -15.66 1.57
C GLY A 164 -17.98 -16.12 2.11
N ASP A 165 -17.89 -17.26 2.79
CA ASP A 165 -16.63 -17.81 3.29
C ASP A 165 -15.92 -18.68 2.25
N ASP A 166 -16.64 -19.50 1.46
CA ASP A 166 -16.03 -20.46 0.52
C ASP A 166 -15.30 -19.77 -0.66
N THR A 167 -15.77 -18.58 -1.07
CA THR A 167 -15.25 -17.86 -2.23
C THR A 167 -13.86 -17.28 -1.99
N VAL A 168 -13.68 -16.60 -0.85
CA VAL A 168 -12.36 -16.12 -0.41
C VAL A 168 -11.58 -17.26 0.27
N GLY A 169 -12.25 -18.28 0.80
CA GLY A 169 -11.65 -19.46 1.43
C GLY A 169 -10.76 -20.27 0.48
N GLY A 170 -11.27 -20.63 -0.71
CA GLY A 170 -10.46 -21.34 -1.71
C GLY A 170 -9.25 -20.55 -2.18
N LEU A 171 -9.40 -19.23 -2.38
CA LEU A 171 -8.29 -18.34 -2.74
C LEU A 171 -7.25 -18.23 -1.61
N LYS A 172 -7.67 -18.11 -0.34
CA LYS A 172 -6.76 -18.12 0.83
C LYS A 172 -5.90 -19.38 0.86
N GLN A 173 -6.51 -20.54 0.60
CA GLN A 173 -5.81 -21.82 0.63
C GLN A 173 -4.75 -21.88 -0.48
N ALA A 174 -5.13 -21.60 -1.74
CA ALA A 174 -4.18 -21.58 -2.86
C ALA A 174 -3.02 -20.57 -2.65
N VAL A 175 -3.32 -19.36 -2.16
CA VAL A 175 -2.33 -18.32 -1.85
C VAL A 175 -1.38 -18.75 -0.72
N TYR A 176 -1.90 -19.46 0.29
CA TYR A 176 -1.10 -20.04 1.36
C TYR A 176 -0.18 -21.17 0.84
N ASP A 177 -0.71 -22.08 0.05
CA ASP A 177 0.02 -23.27 -0.42
C ASP A 177 1.15 -22.94 -1.43
N VAL A 178 1.00 -21.92 -2.27
CA VAL A 178 2.11 -21.43 -3.14
C VAL A 178 3.04 -20.43 -2.44
N GLY A 179 2.66 -19.93 -1.26
CA GLY A 179 3.39 -18.91 -0.50
C GLY A 179 3.39 -17.52 -1.15
N ALA A 180 2.30 -17.14 -1.83
CA ALA A 180 2.13 -15.83 -2.44
C ALA A 180 1.63 -14.77 -1.44
N HIS A 181 1.63 -13.50 -1.85
CA HIS A 181 0.64 -12.54 -1.36
C HIS A 181 -0.38 -12.26 -2.47
N LEU A 182 -1.66 -12.12 -2.11
CA LEU A 182 -2.73 -11.77 -3.05
C LEU A 182 -3.29 -10.38 -2.71
N ILE A 183 -3.34 -9.51 -3.71
CA ILE A 183 -3.95 -8.18 -3.66
C ILE A 183 -5.25 -8.24 -4.48
N LEU A 184 -6.38 -8.08 -3.80
CA LEU A 184 -7.68 -7.86 -4.40
C LEU A 184 -7.84 -6.35 -4.64
N LEU A 185 -8.11 -5.91 -5.87
CA LEU A 185 -8.50 -4.52 -6.13
C LEU A 185 -10.02 -4.41 -6.01
N GLY A 186 -10.51 -3.35 -5.36
CA GLY A 186 -11.94 -3.10 -5.19
C GLY A 186 -12.26 -1.61 -5.31
N GLN A 187 -13.51 -1.30 -5.69
CA GLN A 187 -13.96 0.08 -5.82
C GLN A 187 -14.72 0.55 -4.56
N LEU A 188 -14.44 1.77 -4.11
CA LEU A 188 -15.23 2.42 -3.06
C LEU A 188 -16.61 2.84 -3.60
N ASN A 189 -17.59 2.87 -2.70
CA ASN A 189 -18.89 3.49 -2.92
C ASN A 189 -18.75 5.03 -2.98
N GLY A 190 -19.83 5.71 -3.38
CA GLY A 190 -19.88 7.18 -3.46
C GLY A 190 -19.73 7.92 -2.12
N ASP A 191 -19.65 7.21 -0.99
CA ASP A 191 -19.34 7.76 0.33
C ASP A 191 -17.83 7.84 0.64
N GLY A 192 -16.99 7.28 -0.24
CA GLY A 192 -15.53 7.18 -0.05
C GLY A 192 -15.09 6.29 1.13
N LYS A 193 -15.99 5.47 1.69
CA LYS A 193 -15.77 4.77 2.98
C LYS A 193 -16.21 3.31 2.97
N THR A 194 -17.26 2.96 2.22
CA THR A 194 -17.72 1.59 2.04
C THR A 194 -17.33 1.08 0.64
N ILE A 195 -17.46 -0.23 0.40
CA ILE A 195 -16.99 -0.90 -0.84
C ILE A 195 -18.17 -1.37 -1.67
N LYS A 196 -18.07 -1.22 -3.00
CA LYS A 196 -19.04 -1.76 -3.96
C LYS A 196 -19.05 -3.28 -3.93
N GLY A 197 -20.22 -3.89 -4.08
CA GLY A 197 -20.40 -5.34 -3.97
C GLY A 197 -20.69 -5.85 -2.54
N GLY A 198 -20.59 -4.99 -1.52
CA GLY A 198 -21.15 -5.26 -0.19
C GLY A 198 -20.18 -5.12 0.99
N THR A 199 -20.75 -5.09 2.20
CA THR A 199 -20.05 -4.74 3.45
C THR A 199 -19.12 -5.82 4.01
N SER A 200 -19.14 -7.05 3.48
CA SER A 200 -18.42 -8.19 4.07
C SER A 200 -16.94 -8.29 3.68
N LEU A 201 -16.53 -7.80 2.50
CA LEU A 201 -15.19 -8.09 1.94
C LEU A 201 -14.01 -7.65 2.85
N PRO A 202 -14.01 -6.48 3.52
CA PRO A 202 -12.98 -6.10 4.50
C PRO A 202 -12.82 -7.08 5.68
N HIS A 203 -13.90 -7.79 6.04
CA HIS A 203 -13.87 -8.78 7.10
C HIS A 203 -13.23 -10.10 6.62
N LEU A 204 -13.37 -10.43 5.33
CA LEU A 204 -12.85 -11.65 4.70
C LEU A 204 -11.33 -11.60 4.46
N VAL A 205 -10.75 -10.46 4.09
CA VAL A 205 -9.29 -10.29 3.88
C VAL A 205 -8.51 -10.16 5.20
N ASP A 206 -7.18 -10.26 5.19
CA ASP A 206 -6.36 -10.03 6.39
C ASP A 206 -6.01 -8.55 6.59
N ILE A 207 -5.79 -7.83 5.49
CA ILE A 207 -5.43 -6.42 5.43
C ILE A 207 -6.41 -5.71 4.48
N ALA A 208 -6.86 -4.51 4.83
CA ALA A 208 -7.63 -3.64 3.95
C ALA A 208 -6.99 -2.24 3.93
N LEU A 209 -6.39 -1.88 2.80
CA LEU A 209 -5.83 -0.57 2.53
C LEU A 209 -6.84 0.30 1.76
N SER A 210 -6.81 1.61 2.02
CA SER A 210 -7.61 2.62 1.35
C SER A 210 -6.74 3.42 0.39
N ILE A 211 -7.19 3.59 -0.85
CA ILE A 211 -6.53 4.40 -1.89
C ILE A 211 -7.46 5.57 -2.25
N THR A 212 -7.04 6.78 -1.89
CA THR A 212 -7.87 8.00 -1.96
C THR A 212 -7.09 9.16 -2.56
N TRP A 213 -7.78 10.06 -3.27
CA TRP A 213 -7.14 11.27 -3.78
C TRP A 213 -6.67 12.16 -2.62
N LEU A 214 -5.52 12.80 -2.83
CA LEU A 214 -5.01 13.88 -1.98
C LEU A 214 -5.18 15.23 -2.69
N ASP A 215 -4.77 15.28 -3.96
CA ASP A 215 -5.02 16.40 -4.87
C ASP A 215 -5.27 15.81 -6.26
N LYS A 216 -6.55 15.69 -6.62
CA LYS A 216 -6.97 15.08 -7.90
C LYS A 216 -6.53 15.91 -9.12
N PRO A 217 -6.66 17.26 -9.15
CA PRO A 217 -6.09 18.08 -10.22
C PRO A 217 -4.58 17.90 -10.45
N LYS A 218 -3.77 17.81 -9.39
CA LYS A 218 -2.31 17.59 -9.48
C LYS A 218 -1.91 16.11 -9.61
N GLY A 219 -2.89 15.18 -9.61
CA GLY A 219 -2.68 13.75 -9.74
C GLY A 219 -2.10 13.05 -8.50
N TYR A 220 -2.11 13.69 -7.32
CA TYR A 220 -1.63 13.08 -6.07
C TYR A 220 -2.69 12.23 -5.37
N PHE A 221 -2.31 11.04 -4.93
CA PHE A 221 -3.13 10.16 -4.11
C PHE A 221 -2.31 9.52 -2.98
N LYS A 222 -3.01 8.95 -2.00
CA LYS A 222 -2.40 8.29 -0.84
C LYS A 222 -2.93 6.87 -0.67
N VAL A 223 -2.10 6.02 -0.06
CA VAL A 223 -2.44 4.66 0.39
C VAL A 223 -2.22 4.59 1.90
N GLU A 224 -3.25 4.19 2.65
CA GLU A 224 -3.23 4.11 4.12
C GLU A 224 -4.01 2.89 4.62
N VAL A 225 -3.90 2.54 5.91
CA VAL A 225 -4.74 1.49 6.49
C VAL A 225 -6.18 1.95 6.53
N GLY A 226 -7.07 1.21 5.86
CA GLY A 226 -8.52 1.38 5.96
C GLY A 226 -9.07 0.67 7.20
N VAL A 227 -9.98 -0.27 6.99
CA VAL A 227 -10.75 -0.90 8.08
C VAL A 227 -9.90 -1.82 8.97
N LYS A 228 -8.85 -2.45 8.43
CA LYS A 228 -8.23 -3.64 9.04
C LYS A 228 -6.75 -3.79 8.69
N HIS A 229 -5.91 -4.02 9.69
CA HIS A 229 -4.54 -4.47 9.50
C HIS A 229 -4.17 -5.50 10.58
N ARG A 230 -3.77 -6.71 10.17
CA ARG A 230 -3.45 -7.82 11.08
C ARG A 230 -1.96 -8.00 11.39
N TYR A 231 -1.08 -7.32 10.64
CA TYR A 231 0.34 -7.65 10.58
C TYR A 231 1.24 -6.40 10.57
N GLY A 232 0.91 -5.36 11.33
CA GLY A 232 1.68 -4.10 11.34
C GLY A 232 0.89 -2.87 11.78
N SER A 233 1.57 -1.72 11.77
CA SER A 233 1.08 -0.43 12.26
C SER A 233 -0.01 0.19 11.40
N ARG A 234 -0.87 1.03 12.01
CA ARG A 234 -1.86 1.87 11.28
C ARG A 234 -1.40 3.31 11.07
N LYS A 235 -0.15 3.65 11.43
CA LYS A 235 0.35 5.03 11.45
C LYS A 235 1.02 5.49 10.15
N HIS A 236 1.32 4.58 9.23
CA HIS A 236 2.01 4.93 7.98
C HIS A 236 1.04 5.34 6.88
N VAL A 237 1.52 6.18 5.96
CA VAL A 237 0.81 6.58 4.74
C VAL A 237 1.83 6.64 3.62
N ALA A 238 1.58 5.93 2.52
CA ALA A 238 2.39 6.01 1.30
C ALA A 238 1.75 7.01 0.33
N TYR A 239 2.56 7.91 -0.24
CA TYR A 239 2.08 8.93 -1.17
C TYR A 239 2.57 8.66 -2.58
N PHE A 240 1.71 8.96 -3.55
CA PHE A 240 1.95 8.65 -4.95
C PHE A 240 1.43 9.78 -5.85
N GLN A 241 2.05 9.93 -7.02
CA GLN A 241 1.59 10.85 -8.06
C GLN A 241 1.46 10.11 -9.40
N HIS A 242 0.38 10.40 -10.13
CA HIS A 242 0.28 10.04 -11.55
C HIS A 242 1.29 10.84 -12.37
N THR A 243 2.00 10.15 -13.26
CA THR A 243 2.87 10.76 -14.27
C THR A 243 2.37 10.42 -15.67
N ASN A 244 3.03 10.97 -16.70
CA ASN A 244 2.79 10.58 -18.08
C ASN A 244 3.01 9.07 -18.30
N ASP A 245 3.93 8.45 -17.55
CA ASP A 245 4.42 7.09 -17.80
C ASP A 245 3.97 6.03 -16.80
N GLY A 246 3.21 6.43 -15.77
CA GLY A 246 2.62 5.50 -14.82
C GLY A 246 2.24 6.20 -13.51
N VAL A 247 2.84 5.73 -12.42
CA VAL A 247 2.76 6.29 -11.06
C VAL A 247 4.17 6.30 -10.46
N ILE A 248 4.51 7.36 -9.74
CA ILE A 248 5.71 7.41 -8.88
C ILE A 248 5.30 7.49 -7.42
N ALA A 249 6.11 6.93 -6.52
CA ALA A 249 6.03 7.27 -5.10
C ALA A 249 6.64 8.65 -4.87
N CYS A 250 6.09 9.37 -3.91
CA CYS A 250 6.60 10.67 -3.47
C CYS A 250 6.55 10.75 -1.94
N HIS A 251 7.25 11.72 -1.36
CA HIS A 251 6.97 12.12 0.03
C HIS A 251 5.59 12.78 0.12
N LYS A 252 5.04 12.89 1.33
CA LYS A 252 3.83 13.67 1.60
C LYS A 252 3.94 15.04 0.90
N PRO A 253 3.04 15.37 -0.04
CA PRO A 253 3.01 16.71 -0.63
C PRO A 253 2.86 17.76 0.48
N ILE A 254 3.90 18.57 0.63
CA ILE A 254 3.86 19.79 1.43
C ILE A 254 3.17 20.82 0.55
N ASP A 255 2.04 21.34 0.99
CA ASP A 255 1.31 22.35 0.24
C ASP A 255 1.96 23.71 0.51
N TYR A 256 3.04 23.99 -0.22
CA TYR A 256 3.87 25.20 -0.12
C TYR A 256 3.12 26.52 -0.40
N MET A 257 1.79 26.47 -0.59
CA MET A 257 0.91 27.63 -0.77
C MET A 257 0.21 28.09 0.52
N ALA A 258 0.53 27.49 1.67
CA ALA A 258 0.15 27.99 2.98
C ALA A 258 1.10 29.09 3.53
N GLY A 259 2.18 29.40 2.81
CA GLY A 259 3.21 30.36 3.21
C GLY A 259 3.54 31.34 2.08
N GLU A 260 3.92 32.57 2.44
CA GLU A 260 4.45 33.53 1.47
C GLU A 260 5.93 33.22 1.20
N PHE A 261 6.33 33.19 -0.08
CA PHE A 261 7.74 33.16 -0.46
C PHE A 261 8.33 34.54 -0.24
N VAL A 262 9.11 34.70 0.82
CA VAL A 262 9.80 35.96 1.13
C VAL A 262 11.22 35.88 0.60
N THR A 263 11.54 36.74 -0.36
CA THR A 263 12.95 36.97 -0.74
C THR A 263 13.58 37.89 0.29
N LEU A 264 14.48 37.34 1.12
CA LEU A 264 15.35 38.14 1.97
C LEU A 264 16.63 38.49 1.20
N LYS A 265 17.18 39.68 1.45
CA LYS A 265 18.43 40.14 0.83
C LYS A 265 19.35 40.71 1.89
N GLU A 266 20.53 40.11 2.02
CA GLU A 266 21.55 40.52 2.99
C GLU A 266 22.87 40.74 2.23
N GLY A 267 23.30 41.99 2.15
CA GLY A 267 24.34 42.41 1.21
C GLY A 267 23.94 42.10 -0.23
N ASP A 268 24.86 41.47 -0.98
CA ASP A 268 24.63 41.04 -2.37
C ASP A 268 23.89 39.70 -2.48
N SER A 269 23.69 38.96 -1.38
CA SER A 269 23.06 37.64 -1.37
C SER A 269 21.53 37.72 -1.31
N GLU A 270 20.84 36.98 -2.19
CA GLU A 270 19.39 36.77 -2.15
C GLU A 270 19.05 35.36 -1.66
N TYR A 271 18.11 35.27 -0.72
CA TYR A 271 17.67 34.02 -0.10
C TYR A 271 16.16 33.85 -0.30
N ILE A 272 15.76 32.69 -0.81
CA ILE A 272 14.35 32.30 -0.90
C ILE A 272 13.98 31.62 0.41
N VAL A 273 13.19 32.30 1.25
CA VAL A 273 12.73 31.77 2.54
C VAL A 273 11.29 31.31 2.42
N LEU A 274 11.05 30.09 2.92
CA LEU A 274 9.70 29.58 3.17
C LEU A 274 9.28 29.99 4.59
N ALA A 275 8.21 30.78 4.68
CA ALA A 275 7.63 31.29 5.92
C ALA A 275 6.18 30.81 6.05
N ASP A 276 5.80 30.24 7.21
CA ASP A 276 4.38 30.16 7.59
C ASP A 276 3.85 31.57 7.92
N ASP A 277 2.53 31.76 7.98
CA ASP A 277 1.85 33.02 8.29
C ASP A 277 2.51 33.74 9.49
N PRO A 278 3.17 34.90 9.27
CA PRO A 278 3.96 35.59 10.30
C PRO A 278 3.10 36.24 11.40
N LYS A 279 1.78 36.01 11.40
CA LYS A 279 0.82 36.46 12.43
C LYS A 279 0.44 35.36 13.42
N LYS A 280 1.02 34.16 13.31
CA LYS A 280 0.84 33.05 14.27
C LYS A 280 1.96 33.01 15.30
N ASP A 281 1.62 32.68 16.54
CA ASP A 281 2.60 32.20 17.53
C ASP A 281 3.25 30.89 17.05
N GLY A 282 4.56 30.74 17.26
CA GLY A 282 5.33 29.59 16.79
C GLY A 282 5.81 29.68 15.34
N PHE A 283 6.06 30.90 14.85
CA PHE A 283 6.65 31.15 13.53
C PHE A 283 7.95 30.35 13.32
N ASN A 284 8.04 29.65 12.18
CA ASN A 284 9.21 28.88 11.76
C ASN A 284 9.61 29.31 10.34
N ALA A 285 10.91 29.58 10.15
CA ALA A 285 11.50 29.90 8.86
C ALA A 285 12.53 28.83 8.46
N ALA A 286 12.53 28.48 7.17
CA ALA A 286 13.46 27.52 6.58
C ALA A 286 14.30 28.18 5.47
N GLU A 287 15.62 28.20 5.67
CA GLU A 287 16.60 28.74 4.72
C GLU A 287 17.06 27.66 3.72
N ILE A 288 17.15 28.02 2.44
CA ILE A 288 17.80 27.22 1.40
C ILE A 288 19.03 27.98 0.90
N LEU A 289 20.21 27.57 1.36
CA LEU A 289 21.50 28.21 1.00
C LEU A 289 21.91 27.86 -0.45
N PRO A 290 22.17 28.85 -1.32
CA PRO A 290 22.71 28.58 -2.65
C PRO A 290 24.17 28.13 -2.57
N GLY A 291 24.46 26.91 -3.06
CA GLY A 291 25.83 26.41 -3.24
C GLY A 291 26.32 25.36 -2.24
N THR A 292 25.51 24.97 -1.25
CA THR A 292 25.82 23.83 -0.37
C THR A 292 25.16 22.54 -0.84
N ASP A 293 25.94 21.46 -0.99
CA ASP A 293 25.51 20.13 -1.44
C ASP A 293 24.77 19.33 -0.33
N GLN A 294 23.92 20.02 0.45
CA GLN A 294 23.18 19.48 1.59
C GLN A 294 21.67 19.69 1.40
N THR A 295 20.94 18.59 1.29
CA THR A 295 19.49 18.52 1.00
C THR A 295 18.60 18.79 2.22
N PHE A 296 19.06 19.58 3.19
CA PHE A 296 18.32 19.90 4.41
C PHE A 296 18.30 21.41 4.67
N PRO A 297 17.14 22.04 4.85
CA PRO A 297 17.08 23.44 5.28
C PRO A 297 17.57 23.58 6.72
N LYS A 298 18.20 24.72 7.02
CA LYS A 298 18.39 25.14 8.41
C LYS A 298 17.06 25.64 8.95
N PHE A 299 16.60 25.02 10.03
CA PHE A 299 15.51 25.52 10.86
C PHE A 299 16.08 26.44 11.94
N PHE A 300 15.58 27.67 12.02
CA PHE A 300 15.77 28.52 13.19
C PHE A 300 14.66 28.21 14.20
N LEU A 301 15.05 27.83 15.42
CA LEU A 301 14.10 27.56 16.52
C LEU A 301 13.75 28.84 17.28
N ASP A 302 12.45 29.06 17.47
CA ASP A 302 11.81 29.88 18.51
C ASP A 302 12.55 31.16 18.94
N ALA A 303 12.42 32.22 18.14
CA ALA A 303 12.64 33.59 18.63
C ALA A 303 11.37 34.05 19.39
N PRO A 304 11.45 34.34 20.71
CA PRO A 304 10.29 34.81 21.47
C PRO A 304 9.88 36.22 21.03
N LEU A 305 8.56 36.45 20.90
CA LEU A 305 8.01 37.76 20.57
C LEU A 305 8.35 38.79 21.67
N GLY A 306 9.19 39.77 21.33
CA GLY A 306 9.48 40.92 22.19
C GLY A 306 10.92 41.04 22.70
N SER A 307 11.88 41.20 21.78
CA SER A 307 13.14 41.91 22.06
C SER A 307 13.55 42.72 20.82
N ASP A 308 14.20 43.86 21.04
CA ASP A 308 14.40 44.87 20.00
C ASP A 308 15.34 44.42 18.87
N VAL A 309 14.96 44.71 17.62
CA VAL A 309 15.83 44.57 16.45
C VAL A 309 16.98 45.58 16.55
N PRO A 310 18.26 45.16 16.64
CA PRO A 310 19.37 46.10 16.79
C PRO A 310 19.62 46.87 15.49
N THR A 311 19.09 48.08 15.37
CA THR A 311 19.26 48.98 14.22
C THR A 311 20.63 49.69 14.19
N GLN A 312 21.71 48.92 14.36
CA GLN A 312 23.09 49.26 13.96
C GLN A 312 24.02 48.04 14.07
N LEU A 313 24.79 47.79 13.01
CA LEU A 313 25.97 46.92 13.05
C LEU A 313 27.18 47.71 13.58
N PRO A 314 27.99 47.15 14.48
CA PRO A 314 29.38 47.57 14.67
C PRO A 314 30.19 47.34 13.38
N GLN A 315 31.31 48.06 13.25
CA GLN A 315 32.24 47.97 12.11
C GLN A 315 33.12 46.71 12.16
#